data_AF-A0A3L7AGK7-F1
#
_entry.id   AF-A0A3L7AGK7-F1
#
_cell.length_a   1.000
_cell.length_b   1.000
_cell.length_c   1.000
_cell.angle_alpha   90.00
_cell.angle_beta   90.00
_cell.angle_gamma   90.00
#
_symmetry.space_group_name_H-M   'P 1'
#
loop_
_entity.id
_entity.type
_entity.pdbx_description
1 polymer ?
#
loop_
_entity_poly.entity_id
_entity_poly.type
_entity_poly.pdbx_seq_one_letter_code
_entity_poly.pdbx_strand_id
1 'polypeptide(L)' 'MPAGRLWSVSRSGAGRAVRSYRTRRAALPHARLLAAHEGANLYVFSASGRVEWREPAG' A
#
# COMPACT_ATOMS: atom_id res chain seq x y z
N MET A 1 2.77 1.76 2.17
CA MET A 1 3.59 2.86 2.70
C MET A 1 4.84 2.31 3.38
N PRO A 2 5.97 3.03 3.37
CA PRO A 2 7.13 2.73 4.21
C PRO A 2 6.75 2.74 5.70
N ALA A 3 7.23 1.77 6.44
CA ALA A 3 7.03 1.60 7.87
C ALA A 3 8.35 1.10 8.49
N GLY A 4 9.18 2.05 8.93
CA GLY A 4 10.55 1.76 9.36
C GLY A 4 11.38 1.12 8.23
N ARG A 5 11.84 -0.11 8.44
CA ARG A 5 12.63 -0.88 7.44
C ARG A 5 11.77 -1.70 6.47
N LEU A 6 10.44 -1.62 6.58
CA LEU A 6 9.51 -2.44 5.81
C LEU A 6 8.54 -1.57 4.99
N TRP A 7 7.81 -2.22 4.09
CA TRP A 7 6.70 -1.70 3.32
C TRP A 7 5.42 -2.35 3.80
N SER A 8 4.54 -1.56 4.40
CA SER A 8 3.24 -2.00 4.90
C SER A 8 2.14 -1.72 3.89
N VAL A 9 1.29 -2.71 3.69
CA VAL A 9 0.03 -2.62 2.94
C VAL A 9 -1.09 -2.57 3.98
N SER A 10 -1.90 -1.52 3.93
CA SER A 10 -3.01 -1.26 4.84
C SER A 10 -4.20 -0.73 4.06
N ARG A 11 -5.40 -0.97 4.55
CA ARG A 11 -6.59 -0.25 4.07
C ARG A 11 -6.59 1.16 4.67
N SER A 12 -7.16 2.12 3.95
CA SER A 12 -7.36 3.47 4.48
C SER A 12 -8.20 3.41 5.75
N GLY A 13 -7.74 4.08 6.81
CA GLY A 13 -8.41 4.07 8.13
C GLY A 13 -8.19 2.80 8.97
N ALA A 14 -7.47 1.79 8.48
CA ALA A 14 -7.18 0.61 9.28
C ALA A 14 -6.13 0.90 10.37
N GLY A 15 -6.41 0.49 11.61
CA GLY A 15 -5.47 0.61 12.74
C GLY A 15 -4.24 -0.30 12.65
N ARG A 16 -4.17 -1.19 11.66
CA ARG A 16 -3.02 -2.10 11.45
C ARG A 16 -2.78 -2.41 9.98
N ALA A 17 -1.53 -2.74 9.67
CA ALA A 17 -1.18 -3.27 8.36
C ALA A 17 -1.80 -4.65 8.14
N VAL A 18 -2.30 -4.88 6.93
CA VAL A 18 -2.74 -6.20 6.46
C VAL A 18 -1.52 -7.11 6.31
N ARG A 19 -0.42 -6.56 5.75
CA ARG A 19 0.85 -7.27 5.60
C ARG A 19 2.01 -6.32 5.43
N SER A 20 3.20 -6.75 5.83
CA SER A 20 4.45 -6.00 5.65
C SER A 20 5.47 -6.79 4.83
N TYR A 21 6.30 -6.07 4.08
CA TYR A 21 7.28 -6.61 3.14
C TYR A 21 8.63 -5.91 3.28
N ARG A 22 9.72 -6.56 2.90
CA ARG A 22 11.05 -5.91 2.94
C ARG A 22 11.24 -4.83 1.87
N THR A 23 10.52 -4.92 0.76
CA THR A 23 10.71 -4.02 -0.39
C THR A 23 9.38 -3.58 -0.99
N ARG A 24 9.38 -2.40 -1.62
CA ARG A 24 8.25 -1.87 -2.41
C ARG A 24 7.80 -2.87 -3.48
N ARG A 25 8.77 -3.47 -4.18
CA ARG A 25 8.54 -4.42 -5.26
C ARG A 25 7.75 -5.65 -4.78
N ALA A 26 7.98 -6.12 -3.55
CA ALA A 26 7.23 -7.24 -2.98
C ALA A 26 5.85 -6.84 -2.46
N ALA A 27 5.68 -5.59 -2.00
CA ALA A 27 4.40 -5.09 -1.49
C ALA A 27 3.37 -4.77 -2.58
N LEU A 28 3.83 -4.22 -3.72
CA LEU A 28 2.95 -3.72 -4.79
C LEU A 28 1.99 -4.77 -5.37
N PRO A 29 2.42 -6.00 -5.72
CA PRO A 29 1.50 -6.99 -6.27
C PRO A 29 0.33 -7.30 -5.34
N HIS A 30 0.60 -7.45 -4.03
CA HIS A 30 -0.46 -7.70 -3.06
C HIS A 30 -1.36 -6.48 -2.85
N ALA A 31 -0.78 -5.28 -2.79
CA ALA A 31 -1.57 -4.05 -2.67
C ALA A 31 -2.53 -3.86 -3.84
N ARG A 32 -2.09 -4.17 -5.08
CA ARG A 32 -2.93 -4.15 -6.28
C ARG A 32 -4.05 -5.18 -6.24
N LEU A 33 -3.74 -6.42 -5.87
CA LEU A 33 -4.74 -7.48 -5.72
C LEU A 33 -5.79 -7.10 -4.68
N LEU A 34 -5.36 -6.57 -3.53
CA LEU A 34 -6.26 -6.11 -2.48
C LEU A 34 -7.15 -4.95 -2.96
N ALA A 35 -6.56 -3.95 -3.62
CA ALA A 35 -7.28 -2.81 -4.16
C ALA A 35 -8.32 -3.24 -5.21
N ALA A 36 -7.95 -4.13 -6.15
CA ALA A 36 -8.85 -4.66 -7.17
C ALA A 36 -10.00 -5.47 -6.55
N HIS A 37 -9.69 -6.32 -5.56
CA HIS A 37 -10.70 -7.12 -4.86
C HIS A 37 -11.69 -6.24 -4.07
N GLU A 38 -11.23 -5.13 -3.49
CA GLU A 38 -12.07 -4.21 -2.72
C GLU A 38 -12.72 -3.10 -3.58
N GLY A 39 -12.43 -3.04 -4.88
CA GLY A 39 -12.88 -1.94 -5.76
C GLY A 39 -12.36 -0.57 -5.30
N ALA A 40 -11.16 -0.53 -4.73
CA ALA A 40 -10.59 0.64 -4.07
C ALA A 40 -9.39 1.23 -4.84
N ASN A 41 -9.17 2.54 -4.67
CA ASN A 41 -7.98 3.19 -5.20
C ASN A 41 -6.73 2.77 -4.39
N LEU A 42 -5.63 2.50 -5.10
CA LEU A 42 -4.33 2.23 -4.49
C LEU A 42 -3.52 3.52 -4.35
N TYR A 43 -3.01 3.78 -3.14
CA TYR A 43 -2.09 4.88 -2.87
C TYR A 43 -0.74 4.35 -2.38
N VAL A 44 0.34 4.84 -2.99
CA VAL A 44 1.71 4.55 -2.57
C VAL A 44 2.31 5.81 -1.97
N PHE A 45 2.65 5.73 -0.69
CA PHE A 45 3.27 6.82 0.05
C PHE A 45 4.79 6.71 0.02
N SER A 46 5.47 7.85 0.04
CA SER A 46 6.89 8.00 0.34
C SER A 46 7.16 7.76 1.83
N ALA A 47 8.44 7.69 2.20
CA ALA A 47 8.84 7.64 3.62
C ALA A 47 8.51 8.95 4.37
N SER A 48 8.37 10.05 3.64
CA SER A 48 7.93 11.35 4.18
C SER A 48 6.40 11.47 4.32
N GLY A 49 5.64 10.40 4.04
CA GLY A 49 4.19 10.38 4.15
C GLY A 49 3.44 11.08 3.02
N ARG A 50 4.12 11.47 1.93
CA ARG A 50 3.49 12.06 0.75
C ARG A 50 3.05 10.97 -0.21
N VAL A 51 1.97 11.17 -0.95
CA VAL A 51 1.59 10.25 -2.03
C VAL A 51 2.57 10.44 -3.19
N GLU A 52 3.31 9.39 -3.53
CA GLU A 52 4.17 9.35 -4.72
C GLU A 52 3.42 8.85 -5.95
N TRP A 53 2.45 7.96 -5.73
CA TRP A 53 1.76 7.28 -6.81
C TRP A 53 0.34 6.91 -6.40
N ARG A 54 -0.60 6.99 -7.36
CA ARG A 54 -1.98 6.55 -7.21
C ARG A 54 -2.39 5.71 -8.42
N GLU A 55 -3.10 4.62 -8.17
CA GLU A 55 -3.78 3.84 -9.21
C GLU A 55 -5.28 3.83 -8.87
N PRO A 56 -6.16 4.34 -9.75
CA PRO A 56 -7.59 4.26 -9.51
C PRO A 56 -8.07 2.81 -9.53
N ALA A 57 -9.18 2.52 -8.86
CA ALA A 57 -9.91 1.28 -9.08
C ALA A 57 -10.35 1.24 -10.57
N GLY A 58 -10.06 0.11 -11.21
CA GLY A 58 -10.50 -0.17 -12.58
C GLY A 58 -11.87 -0.83 -12.62
#